data_AF-A0A426CLB1-F1
#
_entry.id   AF-A0A426CLB1-F1
#
_cell.length_a   1.000
_cell.length_b   1.000
_cell.length_c   1.000
_cell.angle_alpha   90.00
_cell.angle_beta   90.00
_cell.angle_gamma   90.00
#
_symmetry.space_group_name_H-M   'P 1'
#
loop_
_entity.id
_entity.type
_entity.pdbx_description
1 polymer ?
#
loop_
_entity_poly.entity_id
_entity_poly.type
_entity_poly.pdbx_seq_one_letter_code
_entity_poly.pdbx_strand_id
1 'polypeptide(L)'
;MTHRSLFAGILAALALMFLLATGFTASAQTKPTLPSLKVTADRADALYRQGDTVTFTIHLVDAPADAEIRWTTSKDGVPPRHYGTAKLVNSQATVTATLGEPGFILCEAVYFYPESDAAGAKTKTVKALGGAGIDPLQIKPSLPVPDDFDAFWAAKKKELAVIPANARLTPVDAPKNVAGKVETFDLQADSLGAPVSGYYARPVGAKAGAHPAILTVHGAGVRSSYLAVPADWATRGLIALDINAHGIPNGKPADYYENLARTDLRGYPKRGCDSRDTIYFQGMFLRLVRAIDFLTAQPEWDGRTLIVFGGSQGGAQSIVAGGLDPRVTYIVAGVPALCDNTGVLVNRQRGWPKFLPNNKEEAEKLPQVIETVRYYDAMNFATRVKARAYFRVGFIDQTCAPTSVYAAYNNLPGQKEIYNDIAKGHRSSPAALKAKNAILAYLKTLK
;
A
#
# COMPACT_ATOMS: atom_id res chain seq x y z
N MET A 1 -74.18 46.20 54.68
CA MET A 1 -73.39 47.27 54.04
C MET A 1 -72.10 46.65 53.50
N THR A 2 -71.86 46.87 52.20
CA THR A 2 -70.57 46.69 51.48
C THR A 2 -69.89 45.33 51.58
N HIS A 3 -70.24 44.48 50.61
CA HIS A 3 -69.51 43.29 50.17
C HIS A 3 -68.14 43.65 49.56
N ARG A 4 -67.09 42.92 49.94
CA ARG A 4 -65.98 42.59 49.04
C ARG A 4 -65.34 41.25 49.44
N SER A 5 -65.28 40.38 48.42
CA SER A 5 -64.29 39.31 48.18
C SER A 5 -64.14 38.19 49.19
N LEU A 6 -64.70 37.03 48.86
CA LEU A 6 -64.10 35.71 49.05
C LEU A 6 -64.87 34.75 48.14
N PHE A 7 -64.18 33.97 47.30
CA PHE A 7 -64.46 32.53 47.20
C PHE A 7 -63.30 31.83 46.48
N ALA A 8 -62.85 30.77 47.15
CA ALA A 8 -61.73 29.90 46.83
C ALA A 8 -62.21 28.62 46.14
N GLY A 9 -61.26 27.88 45.56
CA GLY A 9 -61.26 26.42 45.64
C GLY A 9 -61.64 25.61 44.39
N ILE A 10 -60.61 25.12 43.70
CA ILE A 10 -60.26 23.69 43.57
C ILE A 10 -61.19 22.70 42.81
N LEU A 11 -60.59 22.12 41.76
CA LEU A 11 -60.69 20.76 41.17
C LEU A 11 -61.91 20.26 40.37
N ALA A 12 -61.54 19.69 39.21
CA ALA A 12 -61.98 18.42 38.61
C ALA A 12 -63.16 18.39 37.60
N ALA A 13 -62.75 18.18 36.34
CA ALA A 13 -63.23 17.16 35.39
C ALA A 13 -64.73 17.13 34.98
N LEU A 14 -65.02 17.39 33.69
CA LEU A 14 -65.37 16.36 32.71
C LEU A 14 -65.76 16.94 31.33
N ALA A 15 -65.19 16.32 30.30
CA ALA A 15 -65.75 16.03 28.98
C ALA A 15 -66.43 17.16 28.18
N LEU A 16 -65.76 17.66 27.13
CA LEU A 16 -66.03 17.29 25.73
C LEU A 16 -65.12 18.13 24.82
N MET A 17 -64.04 17.57 24.31
CA MET A 17 -63.31 18.20 23.19
C MET A 17 -62.99 17.15 22.13
N PHE A 18 -63.44 17.50 20.93
CA PHE A 18 -63.36 16.79 19.66
C PHE A 18 -62.01 16.09 19.41
N LEU A 19 -62.08 14.81 19.06
CA LEU A 19 -61.03 14.12 18.31
C LEU A 19 -60.93 14.74 16.91
N LEU A 20 -59.84 15.46 16.65
CA LEU A 20 -59.27 15.63 15.31
C LEU A 20 -57.81 15.17 15.40
N ALA A 21 -57.61 13.87 15.22
CA ALA A 21 -56.28 13.29 15.07
C ALA A 21 -55.73 13.68 13.69
N THR A 22 -54.95 14.75 13.63
CA THR A 22 -54.08 15.01 12.49
C THR A 22 -52.90 14.05 12.58
N GLY A 23 -52.97 12.97 11.81
CA GLY A 23 -51.86 12.05 11.62
C GLY A 23 -50.70 12.77 10.93
N PHE A 24 -49.71 13.19 11.71
CA PHE A 24 -48.38 13.47 11.18
C PHE A 24 -47.76 12.13 10.79
N THR A 25 -47.94 11.74 9.53
CA THR A 25 -47.05 10.77 8.90
C THR A 25 -45.70 11.45 8.74
N ALA A 26 -44.79 11.18 9.67
CA ALA A 26 -43.38 11.48 9.46
C ALA A 26 -42.92 10.62 8.27
N SER A 27 -42.93 11.19 7.06
CA SER A 27 -42.21 10.63 5.94
C SER A 27 -40.73 10.64 6.32
N ALA A 28 -40.21 9.46 6.69
CA ALA A 28 -38.78 9.25 6.73
C ALA A 28 -38.29 9.45 5.29
N GLN A 29 -37.77 10.64 4.97
CA GLN A 29 -37.00 10.83 3.75
C GLN A 29 -35.79 9.90 3.84
N THR A 30 -35.90 8.74 3.19
CA THR A 30 -34.76 7.89 2.87
C THR A 30 -33.77 8.76 2.12
N LYS A 31 -32.63 9.05 2.75
CA LYS A 31 -31.51 9.70 2.08
C LYS A 31 -31.28 8.97 0.75
N PRO A 32 -31.20 9.66 -0.40
CA PRO A 32 -30.96 9.00 -1.67
C PRO A 32 -29.71 8.13 -1.55
N THR A 33 -29.85 6.83 -1.82
CA THR A 33 -28.71 5.91 -1.84
C THR A 33 -27.81 6.34 -2.98
N LEU A 34 -26.56 6.71 -2.68
CA LEU A 34 -25.61 7.06 -3.72
C LEU A 34 -25.43 5.85 -4.66
N PRO A 35 -25.47 6.05 -6.00
CA PRO A 35 -25.32 4.96 -6.93
C PRO A 35 -23.96 4.29 -6.73
N SER A 36 -23.95 2.95 -6.77
CA SER A 36 -22.76 2.14 -6.57
C SER A 36 -22.48 1.32 -7.81
N LEU A 37 -21.25 1.38 -8.31
CA LEU A 37 -20.81 0.69 -9.51
C LEU A 37 -19.81 -0.40 -9.15
N LYS A 38 -19.90 -1.55 -9.82
CA LYS A 38 -18.96 -2.67 -9.67
C LYS A 38 -18.60 -3.20 -11.05
N VAL A 39 -17.33 -3.56 -11.24
CA VAL A 39 -16.85 -4.26 -12.43
C VAL A 39 -16.18 -5.55 -11.99
N THR A 40 -16.58 -6.67 -12.58
CA THR A 40 -16.02 -8.00 -12.27
C THR A 40 -15.74 -8.78 -13.54
N ALA A 41 -14.59 -9.45 -13.60
CA ALA A 41 -14.30 -10.42 -14.65
C ALA A 41 -15.18 -11.68 -14.47
N ASP A 42 -15.41 -12.41 -15.55
CA ASP A 42 -16.24 -13.62 -15.59
C ASP A 42 -15.62 -14.81 -14.83
N ARG A 43 -14.28 -14.88 -14.76
CA ARG A 43 -13.58 -15.90 -13.96
C ARG A 43 -13.34 -15.42 -12.53
N ALA A 44 -13.59 -16.30 -11.56
CA ALA A 44 -13.44 -15.99 -10.14
C ALA A 44 -12.01 -15.66 -9.72
N ASP A 45 -11.00 -16.28 -10.37
CA ASP A 45 -9.58 -15.99 -10.16
C ASP A 45 -9.06 -14.83 -11.03
N ALA A 46 -9.88 -14.38 -12.00
CA ALA A 46 -9.55 -13.39 -13.02
C ALA A 46 -8.23 -13.67 -13.74
N LEU A 47 -7.89 -14.95 -13.96
CA LEU A 47 -6.68 -15.38 -14.66
C LEU A 47 -7.00 -16.01 -16.02
N TYR A 48 -6.25 -15.60 -17.03
CA TYR A 48 -6.46 -15.96 -18.42
C TYR A 48 -5.14 -16.22 -19.14
N ARG A 49 -5.22 -16.88 -20.30
CA ARG A 49 -4.08 -17.05 -21.22
C ARG A 49 -4.08 -15.94 -22.27
N GLN A 50 -2.93 -15.70 -22.88
CA GLN A 50 -2.81 -14.83 -24.05
C GLN A 50 -3.84 -15.21 -25.12
N GLY A 51 -4.58 -14.22 -25.61
CA GLY A 51 -5.62 -14.41 -26.63
C GLY A 51 -6.99 -14.83 -26.09
N ASP A 52 -7.13 -15.22 -24.82
CA ASP A 52 -8.44 -15.48 -24.21
C ASP A 52 -9.30 -14.20 -24.23
N THR A 53 -10.60 -14.37 -24.46
CA THR A 53 -11.59 -13.30 -24.27
C THR A 53 -11.91 -13.18 -22.78
N VAL A 54 -11.63 -11.99 -22.22
CA VAL A 54 -12.09 -11.59 -20.88
C VAL A 54 -13.45 -10.91 -21.02
N THR A 55 -14.41 -11.32 -20.20
CA THR A 55 -15.73 -10.70 -20.15
C THR A 55 -15.91 -10.00 -18.81
N PHE A 56 -16.08 -8.68 -18.83
CA PHE A 56 -16.37 -7.89 -17.65
C PHE A 56 -17.87 -7.61 -17.53
N THR A 57 -18.45 -7.94 -16.38
CA THR A 57 -19.80 -7.51 -15.99
C THR A 57 -19.70 -6.20 -15.21
N ILE A 58 -20.40 -5.19 -15.70
CA ILE A 58 -20.55 -3.88 -15.05
C ILE A 58 -21.93 -3.86 -14.42
N HIS A 59 -22.00 -3.72 -13.10
CA HIS A 59 -23.25 -3.69 -12.34
C HIS A 59 -23.40 -2.36 -11.63
N LEU A 60 -24.52 -1.67 -11.89
CA LEU A 60 -24.93 -0.45 -11.20
C LEU A 60 -26.08 -0.78 -10.25
N VAL A 61 -25.86 -0.63 -8.95
CA VAL A 61 -26.90 -0.86 -7.93
C VAL A 61 -27.99 0.21 -8.10
N ASP A 62 -29.26 -0.22 -8.08
CA ASP A 62 -30.45 0.62 -8.23
C ASP A 62 -30.43 1.50 -9.50
N ALA A 63 -29.98 0.92 -10.62
CA ALA A 63 -29.87 1.60 -11.90
C ALA A 63 -31.21 2.17 -12.40
N PRO A 64 -31.26 3.44 -12.83
CA PRO A 64 -32.38 3.97 -13.62
C PRO A 64 -32.62 3.18 -14.92
N ALA A 65 -33.86 3.15 -15.40
CA ALA A 65 -34.26 2.36 -16.58
C ALA A 65 -33.51 2.73 -17.87
N ASP A 66 -33.03 3.98 -17.97
CA ASP A 66 -32.29 4.54 -19.11
C ASP A 66 -30.80 4.76 -18.80
N ALA A 67 -30.30 4.19 -17.70
CA ALA A 67 -28.91 4.37 -17.29
C ALA A 67 -27.93 3.87 -18.37
N GLU A 68 -27.05 4.77 -18.79
CA GLU A 68 -25.94 4.49 -19.69
C GLU A 68 -24.61 4.70 -18.97
N ILE A 69 -23.71 3.74 -19.11
CA ILE A 69 -22.35 3.82 -18.57
C ILE A 69 -21.35 4.06 -19.69
N ARG A 70 -20.29 4.82 -19.40
CA ARG A 70 -19.09 4.86 -20.24
C ARG A 70 -18.11 3.81 -19.75
N TRP A 71 -17.45 3.13 -20.66
CA TRP A 71 -16.43 2.15 -20.31
C TRP A 71 -15.14 2.37 -21.10
N THR A 72 -14.04 1.90 -20.53
CA THR A 72 -12.72 1.87 -21.17
C THR A 72 -11.98 0.60 -20.77
N THR A 73 -11.42 -0.12 -21.73
CA THR A 73 -10.48 -1.23 -21.47
C THR A 73 -9.07 -0.81 -21.89
N SER A 74 -8.06 -1.27 -21.15
CA SER A 74 -6.66 -0.89 -21.37
C SER A 74 -5.67 -1.92 -20.84
N LYS A 75 -4.40 -1.86 -21.26
CA LYS A 75 -3.31 -2.62 -20.65
C LYS A 75 -2.80 -1.86 -19.42
N ASP A 76 -3.23 -2.22 -18.22
CA ASP A 76 -2.84 -1.51 -16.98
C ASP A 76 -2.96 0.04 -17.04
N GLY A 77 -3.99 0.55 -17.73
CA GLY A 77 -4.20 1.99 -17.93
C GLY A 77 -3.34 2.64 -19.01
N VAL A 78 -2.46 1.89 -19.69
CA VAL A 78 -1.70 2.34 -20.88
C VAL A 78 -2.30 1.74 -22.17
N PRO A 79 -1.92 2.24 -23.37
CA PRO A 79 -2.37 1.66 -24.64
C PRO A 79 -2.07 0.16 -24.79
N PRO A 80 -2.85 -0.59 -25.59
CA PRO A 80 -4.02 -0.12 -26.35
C PRO A 80 -5.19 0.25 -25.44
N ARG A 81 -6.02 1.21 -25.88
CA ARG A 81 -7.24 1.62 -25.16
C ARG A 81 -8.44 1.48 -26.09
N HIS A 82 -9.51 0.87 -25.59
CA HIS A 82 -10.80 0.81 -26.25
C HIS A 82 -11.84 1.45 -25.35
N TYR A 83 -12.81 2.14 -25.93
CA TYR A 83 -13.84 2.84 -25.17
C TYR A 83 -15.19 2.71 -25.88
N GLY A 84 -16.25 2.91 -25.11
CA GLY A 84 -17.61 2.92 -25.63
C GLY A 84 -18.61 3.31 -24.56
N THR A 85 -19.88 3.24 -24.93
CA THR A 85 -21.00 3.33 -23.99
C THR A 85 -21.76 2.00 -23.97
N ALA A 86 -22.49 1.76 -22.89
CA ALA A 86 -23.40 0.62 -22.79
C ALA A 86 -24.63 1.02 -22.00
N LYS A 87 -25.81 0.77 -22.57
CA LYS A 87 -27.07 0.84 -21.83
C LYS A 87 -27.17 -0.38 -20.91
N LEU A 88 -27.68 -0.15 -19.71
CA LEU A 88 -27.87 -1.24 -18.75
C LEU A 88 -29.14 -2.01 -19.06
N VAL A 89 -29.04 -3.34 -19.06
CA VAL A 89 -30.18 -4.26 -19.09
C VAL A 89 -30.20 -4.98 -17.74
N ASN A 90 -31.30 -4.89 -16.99
CA ASN A 90 -31.40 -5.42 -15.63
C ASN A 90 -30.22 -4.97 -14.73
N SER A 91 -29.92 -3.66 -14.76
CA SER A 91 -28.84 -3.03 -13.98
C SER A 91 -27.42 -3.47 -14.37
N GLN A 92 -27.25 -4.14 -15.51
CA GLN A 92 -25.96 -4.69 -15.96
C GLN A 92 -25.61 -4.35 -17.40
N ALA A 93 -24.31 -4.23 -17.68
CA ALA A 93 -23.74 -4.23 -19.01
C ALA A 93 -22.53 -5.18 -19.07
N THR A 94 -22.22 -5.64 -20.27
CA THR A 94 -21.07 -6.52 -20.50
C THR A 94 -20.08 -5.86 -21.45
N VAL A 95 -18.79 -5.95 -21.15
CA VAL A 95 -17.69 -5.46 -21.97
C VAL A 95 -16.67 -6.56 -22.14
N THR A 96 -16.25 -6.85 -23.37
CA THR A 96 -15.22 -7.86 -23.67
C THR A 96 -13.89 -7.21 -24.02
N ALA A 97 -12.79 -7.87 -23.67
CA ALA A 97 -11.45 -7.47 -24.07
C ALA A 97 -10.53 -8.68 -24.19
N THR A 98 -9.46 -8.53 -24.96
CA THR A 98 -8.42 -9.56 -25.17
C THR A 98 -7.05 -8.90 -25.14
N LEU A 99 -6.04 -9.64 -24.69
CA LEU A 99 -4.64 -9.22 -24.78
C LEU A 99 -3.81 -10.40 -25.31
N GLY A 100 -3.01 -10.14 -26.34
CA GLY A 100 -2.16 -11.15 -26.98
C GLY A 100 -0.77 -11.30 -26.37
N GLU A 101 -0.54 -10.73 -25.18
CA GLU A 101 0.76 -10.73 -24.49
C GLU A 101 0.57 -10.84 -22.97
N PRO A 102 1.59 -11.26 -22.19
CA PRO A 102 1.52 -11.27 -20.74
C PRO A 102 1.31 -9.86 -20.18
N GLY A 103 0.35 -9.71 -19.27
CA GLY A 103 0.00 -8.42 -18.71
C GLY A 103 -1.33 -8.43 -17.98
N PHE A 104 -1.96 -7.26 -17.88
CA PHE A 104 -3.22 -7.07 -17.19
C PHE A 104 -4.15 -6.19 -18.00
N ILE A 105 -5.40 -6.63 -18.13
CA ILE A 105 -6.48 -5.82 -18.69
C ILE A 105 -7.16 -5.09 -17.54
N LEU A 106 -7.24 -3.76 -17.64
CA LEU A 106 -7.98 -2.89 -16.75
C LEU A 106 -9.23 -2.38 -17.45
N CYS A 107 -10.39 -2.74 -16.93
CA CYS A 107 -11.69 -2.20 -17.33
C CYS A 107 -12.13 -1.11 -16.36
N GLU A 108 -12.35 0.09 -16.86
CA GLU A 108 -12.91 1.23 -16.14
C GLU A 108 -14.34 1.47 -16.60
N ALA A 109 -15.25 1.63 -15.65
CA ALA A 109 -16.64 2.00 -15.90
C ALA A 109 -16.95 3.30 -15.15
N VAL A 110 -17.65 4.23 -15.80
CA VAL A 110 -18.05 5.51 -15.25
C VAL A 110 -19.53 5.73 -15.54
N TYR A 111 -20.30 5.97 -14.48
CA TYR A 111 -21.70 6.36 -14.58
C TYR A 111 -21.84 7.84 -14.18
N PHE A 112 -22.55 8.60 -15.00
CA PHE A 112 -22.86 10.01 -14.78
C PHE A 112 -24.31 10.11 -14.33
N TYR A 113 -24.57 10.76 -13.19
CA TYR A 113 -25.92 10.88 -12.66
C TYR A 113 -26.23 12.31 -12.22
N PRO A 114 -27.48 12.76 -12.39
CA PRO A 114 -27.92 14.06 -11.88
C PRO A 114 -28.06 14.01 -10.36
N GLU A 115 -27.54 15.01 -9.68
CA GLU A 115 -27.78 15.28 -8.26
C GLU A 115 -28.28 16.72 -8.14
N SER A 116 -29.50 16.90 -7.65
CA SER A 116 -30.07 18.21 -7.35
C SER A 116 -29.81 18.56 -5.88
N ASP A 117 -29.02 19.60 -5.63
CA ASP A 117 -28.85 20.22 -4.31
C ASP A 117 -29.55 21.59 -4.27
N ALA A 118 -29.59 22.22 -3.08
CA ALA A 118 -30.18 23.55 -2.90
C ALA A 118 -29.51 24.67 -3.73
N ALA A 119 -28.37 24.39 -4.36
CA ALA A 119 -27.62 25.30 -5.23
C ALA A 119 -27.73 24.96 -6.72
N GLY A 120 -28.58 23.99 -7.12
CA GLY A 120 -28.89 23.64 -8.50
C GLY A 120 -28.55 22.19 -8.89
N ALA A 121 -28.89 21.81 -10.13
CA ALA A 121 -28.58 20.48 -10.68
C ALA A 121 -27.08 20.38 -11.05
N LYS A 122 -26.37 19.40 -10.48
CA LYS A 122 -24.99 19.06 -10.84
C LYS A 122 -24.92 17.63 -11.33
N THR A 123 -24.07 17.38 -12.33
CA THR A 123 -23.73 16.01 -12.73
C THR A 123 -22.62 15.48 -11.82
N LYS A 124 -22.85 14.36 -11.18
CA LYS A 124 -21.84 13.61 -10.41
C LYS A 124 -21.42 12.37 -11.18
N THR A 125 -20.33 11.75 -10.73
CA THR A 125 -19.85 10.49 -11.29
C THR A 125 -19.59 9.46 -10.21
N VAL A 126 -19.88 8.21 -10.53
CA VAL A 126 -19.36 7.05 -9.81
C VAL A 126 -18.49 6.24 -10.78
N LYS A 127 -17.34 5.79 -10.29
CA LYS A 127 -16.35 5.04 -11.07
C LYS A 127 -16.07 3.71 -10.39
N ALA A 128 -15.89 2.68 -11.20
CA ALA A 128 -15.45 1.36 -10.76
C ALA A 128 -14.40 0.81 -11.73
N LEU A 129 -13.54 -0.07 -11.19
CA LEU A 129 -12.48 -0.74 -11.95
C LEU A 129 -12.63 -2.25 -11.79
N GLY A 130 -12.35 -2.98 -12.87
CA GLY A 130 -12.20 -4.43 -12.89
C GLY A 130 -10.86 -4.78 -13.54
N GLY A 131 -10.20 -5.82 -13.05
CA GLY A 131 -8.89 -6.24 -13.53
C GLY A 131 -8.86 -7.73 -13.87
N ALA A 132 -8.11 -8.10 -14.89
CA ALA A 132 -7.87 -9.49 -15.29
C ALA A 132 -6.39 -9.69 -15.65
N GLY A 133 -5.77 -10.74 -15.12
CA GLY A 133 -4.38 -11.10 -15.39
C GLY A 133 -4.27 -12.06 -16.56
N ILE A 134 -3.38 -11.75 -17.50
CA ILE A 134 -3.13 -12.52 -18.72
C ILE A 134 -1.71 -13.09 -18.61
N ASP A 135 -1.59 -14.40 -18.43
CA ASP A 135 -0.32 -15.11 -18.20
C ASP A 135 0.66 -14.35 -17.27
N PRO A 136 0.26 -13.92 -16.06
CA PRO A 136 1.04 -12.97 -15.28
C PRO A 136 2.41 -13.50 -14.84
N LEU A 137 2.57 -14.83 -14.76
CA LEU A 137 3.85 -15.49 -14.47
C LEU A 137 4.85 -15.43 -15.63
N GLN A 138 4.42 -15.01 -16.83
CA GLN A 138 5.28 -14.84 -18.00
C GLN A 138 5.75 -13.38 -18.18
N ILE A 139 5.34 -12.46 -17.30
CA ILE A 139 5.76 -11.06 -17.33
C ILE A 139 7.26 -10.97 -17.04
N LYS A 140 8.02 -10.47 -18.01
CA LYS A 140 9.48 -10.28 -17.93
C LYS A 140 9.87 -8.86 -17.52
N PRO A 141 11.10 -8.66 -17.02
CA PRO A 141 11.67 -7.33 -16.79
C PRO A 141 11.60 -6.41 -17.99
N SER A 142 11.43 -5.10 -17.76
CA SER A 142 11.47 -4.11 -18.85
C SER A 142 12.87 -3.87 -19.40
N LEU A 143 13.91 -3.99 -18.58
CA LEU A 143 15.32 -3.89 -18.95
C LEU A 143 16.15 -4.91 -18.14
N PRO A 144 17.34 -5.30 -18.63
CA PRO A 144 18.26 -6.13 -17.86
C PRO A 144 18.80 -5.39 -16.63
N VAL A 145 19.29 -6.16 -15.65
CA VAL A 145 20.05 -5.63 -14.51
C VAL A 145 21.31 -4.93 -15.04
N PRO A 146 21.73 -3.77 -14.50
CA PRO A 146 23.02 -3.16 -14.83
C PRO A 146 24.20 -4.11 -14.55
N ASP A 147 25.22 -4.09 -15.41
CA ASP A 147 26.34 -5.05 -15.35
C ASP A 147 27.15 -4.91 -14.05
N ASP A 148 27.32 -3.68 -13.55
CA ASP A 148 28.04 -3.39 -12.31
C ASP A 148 27.13 -3.25 -11.08
N PHE A 149 25.86 -3.69 -11.15
CA PHE A 149 24.87 -3.54 -10.07
C PHE A 149 25.38 -4.10 -8.73
N ASP A 150 25.97 -5.30 -8.75
CA ASP A 150 26.54 -5.92 -7.54
C ASP A 150 27.73 -5.13 -6.99
N ALA A 151 28.64 -4.72 -7.87
CA ALA A 151 29.82 -3.96 -7.49
C ALA A 151 29.42 -2.60 -6.88
N PHE A 152 28.43 -1.94 -7.47
CA PHE A 152 27.86 -0.68 -6.97
C PHE A 152 27.31 -0.85 -5.54
N TRP A 153 26.40 -1.80 -5.32
CA TRP A 153 25.79 -1.99 -4.00
C TRP A 153 26.77 -2.55 -2.96
N ALA A 154 27.75 -3.36 -3.38
CA ALA A 154 28.84 -3.79 -2.50
C ALA A 154 29.70 -2.60 -2.05
N ALA A 155 30.02 -1.66 -2.95
CA ALA A 155 30.74 -0.44 -2.60
C ALA A 155 29.94 0.43 -1.62
N LYS A 156 28.64 0.65 -1.85
CA LYS A 156 27.78 1.42 -0.93
C LYS A 156 27.64 0.77 0.45
N LYS A 157 27.58 -0.56 0.53
CA LYS A 157 27.64 -1.27 1.83
C LYS A 157 28.98 -1.11 2.54
N LYS A 158 30.10 -1.07 1.81
CA LYS A 158 31.42 -0.79 2.39
C LYS A 158 31.51 0.64 2.92
N GLU A 159 31.01 1.63 2.17
CA GLU A 159 30.91 3.03 2.63
C GLU A 159 30.12 3.12 3.94
N LEU A 160 28.97 2.43 4.02
CA LEU A 160 28.17 2.36 5.25
C LEU A 160 28.94 1.69 6.41
N ALA A 161 29.65 0.59 6.16
CA ALA A 161 30.32 -0.19 7.20
C ALA A 161 31.44 0.58 7.93
N VAL A 162 32.03 1.60 7.32
CA VAL A 162 33.05 2.46 7.96
C VAL A 162 32.43 3.35 9.04
N ILE A 163 31.13 3.63 8.96
CA ILE A 163 30.43 4.49 9.92
C ILE A 163 30.01 3.63 11.13
N PRO A 164 30.52 3.88 12.35
CA PRO A 164 30.07 3.15 13.53
C PRO A 164 28.57 3.35 13.74
N ALA A 165 27.87 2.31 14.22
CA ALA A 165 26.41 2.39 14.39
C ALA A 165 25.98 3.37 15.49
N ASN A 166 26.78 3.50 16.56
CA ASN A 166 26.50 4.36 17.72
C ASN A 166 25.03 4.31 18.15
N ALA A 167 24.45 3.11 18.17
CA ALA A 167 23.03 2.93 18.40
C ALA A 167 22.67 3.38 19.82
N ARG A 168 21.70 4.28 19.92
CA ARG A 168 21.15 4.80 21.17
C ARG A 168 19.69 4.40 21.28
N LEU A 169 19.35 3.78 22.41
CA LEU A 169 17.99 3.40 22.77
C LEU A 169 17.52 4.29 23.91
N THR A 170 16.53 5.13 23.65
CA THR A 170 15.86 5.93 24.68
C THR A 170 14.57 5.24 25.07
N PRO A 171 14.38 4.81 26.34
CA PRO A 171 13.13 4.20 26.78
C PRO A 171 11.92 5.09 26.51
N VAL A 172 10.83 4.50 26.04
CA VAL A 172 9.53 5.17 25.85
C VAL A 172 8.42 4.29 26.41
N ASP A 173 7.32 4.91 26.84
CA ASP A 173 6.17 4.17 27.39
C ASP A 173 5.55 3.22 26.37
N ALA A 174 5.40 1.96 26.76
CA ALA A 174 4.71 0.97 25.94
C ALA A 174 3.23 1.35 25.76
N PRO A 175 2.60 1.01 24.61
CA PRO A 175 1.16 1.19 24.43
C PRO A 175 0.37 0.52 25.56
N LYS A 176 -0.64 1.21 26.10
CA LYS A 176 -1.38 0.78 27.31
C LYS A 176 -1.90 -0.65 27.26
N ASN A 177 -2.32 -1.13 26.08
CA ASN A 177 -2.86 -2.48 25.88
C ASN A 177 -1.81 -3.60 25.98
N VAL A 178 -0.52 -3.27 25.98
CA VAL A 178 0.60 -4.22 26.09
C VAL A 178 1.61 -3.83 27.17
N ALA A 179 1.28 -2.83 28.00
CA ALA A 179 2.12 -2.37 29.10
C ALA A 179 2.48 -3.53 30.03
N GLY A 180 3.75 -3.57 30.47
CA GLY A 180 4.31 -4.63 31.31
C GLY A 180 4.63 -5.95 30.59
N LYS A 181 4.26 -6.10 29.29
CA LYS A 181 4.61 -7.30 28.49
C LYS A 181 5.82 -7.09 27.60
N VAL A 182 6.13 -5.84 27.27
CA VAL A 182 7.19 -5.46 26.32
C VAL A 182 7.99 -4.27 26.85
N GLU A 183 9.25 -4.21 26.48
CA GLU A 183 10.11 -3.03 26.62
C GLU A 183 10.17 -2.30 25.28
N THR A 184 10.07 -0.97 25.30
CA THR A 184 9.98 -0.13 24.09
C THR A 184 10.97 1.02 24.13
N PHE A 185 11.56 1.32 22.97
CA PHE A 185 12.64 2.29 22.83
C PHE A 185 12.50 3.12 21.55
N ASP A 186 12.79 4.41 21.62
CA ASP A 186 13.15 5.22 20.44
C ASP A 186 14.61 4.94 20.09
N LEU A 187 14.84 4.40 18.90
CA LEU A 187 16.14 4.07 18.35
C LEU A 187 16.65 5.23 17.50
N GLN A 188 17.89 5.63 17.75
CA GLN A 188 18.71 6.41 16.83
C GLN A 188 20.01 5.65 16.57
N ALA A 189 20.37 5.45 15.32
CA ALA A 189 21.68 4.90 14.95
C ALA A 189 22.24 5.68 13.76
N ASP A 190 23.53 5.99 13.82
CA ASP A 190 24.22 6.70 12.75
C ASP A 190 24.15 5.87 11.46
N SER A 191 24.23 6.52 10.31
CA SER A 191 24.16 5.90 8.98
C SER A 191 24.83 6.80 7.96
N LEU A 192 25.02 6.34 6.72
CA LEU A 192 25.40 7.22 5.62
C LEU A 192 24.25 8.20 5.32
N GLY A 193 24.50 9.49 5.54
CA GLY A 193 23.49 10.54 5.41
C GLY A 193 22.57 10.63 6.64
N ALA A 194 21.25 10.62 6.41
CA ALA A 194 20.28 10.64 7.52
C ALA A 194 20.36 9.35 8.35
N PRO A 195 20.21 9.43 9.69
CA PRO A 195 20.36 8.28 10.59
C PRO A 195 19.23 7.27 10.41
N VAL A 196 19.41 6.06 10.94
CA VAL A 196 18.26 5.21 11.25
C VAL A 196 17.56 5.80 12.47
N SER A 197 16.28 6.12 12.30
CA SER A 197 15.38 6.48 13.38
C SER A 197 14.19 5.52 13.36
N GLY A 198 13.75 5.03 14.51
CA GLY A 198 12.62 4.10 14.58
C GLY A 198 12.22 3.75 16.00
N TYR A 199 11.17 2.94 16.15
CA TYR A 199 10.81 2.34 17.43
C TYR A 199 11.22 0.88 17.48
N TYR A 200 11.99 0.51 18.50
CA TYR A 200 12.38 -0.85 18.80
C TYR A 200 11.58 -1.38 20.00
N ALA A 201 11.19 -2.65 19.94
CA ALA A 201 10.53 -3.33 21.04
C ALA A 201 11.04 -4.77 21.19
N ARG A 202 11.10 -5.23 22.44
CA ARG A 202 11.40 -6.63 22.78
C ARG A 202 10.49 -7.11 23.92
N PRO A 203 10.27 -8.42 24.09
CA PRO A 203 9.57 -8.95 25.25
C PRO A 203 10.26 -8.55 26.56
N VAL A 204 9.49 -8.31 27.63
CA VAL A 204 10.08 -8.16 28.97
C VAL A 204 10.80 -9.47 29.34
N GLY A 205 12.04 -9.36 29.79
CA GLY A 205 12.87 -10.52 30.12
C GLY A 205 13.25 -11.37 28.92
N ALA A 206 13.32 -10.77 27.72
CA ALA A 206 13.77 -11.44 26.50
C ALA A 206 15.13 -12.13 26.73
N LYS A 207 15.20 -13.40 26.34
CA LYS A 207 16.38 -14.25 26.57
C LYS A 207 17.34 -14.13 25.40
N ALA A 208 18.64 -14.21 25.68
CA ALA A 208 19.67 -14.27 24.65
C ALA A 208 19.41 -15.45 23.68
N GLY A 209 19.55 -15.21 22.38
CA GLY A 209 19.41 -16.24 21.35
C GLY A 209 18.00 -16.83 21.16
N ALA A 210 16.96 -16.22 21.74
CA ALA A 210 15.63 -16.85 21.80
C ALA A 210 14.60 -16.26 20.84
N HIS A 211 14.87 -15.10 20.23
CA HIS A 211 13.84 -14.32 19.56
C HIS A 211 14.14 -14.09 18.07
N PRO A 212 13.22 -14.50 17.17
CA PRO A 212 13.22 -14.04 15.80
C PRO A 212 13.18 -12.51 15.72
N ALA A 213 13.82 -11.93 14.71
CA ALA A 213 13.77 -10.50 14.45
C ALA A 213 12.75 -10.15 13.35
N ILE A 214 12.10 -9.00 13.49
CA ILE A 214 11.23 -8.44 12.45
C ILE A 214 11.46 -6.95 12.26
N LEU A 215 11.56 -6.54 10.99
CA LEU A 215 11.71 -5.17 10.55
C LEU A 215 10.47 -4.73 9.76
N THR A 216 9.82 -3.66 10.21
CA THR A 216 8.71 -3.00 9.52
C THR A 216 9.24 -1.79 8.75
N VAL A 217 8.94 -1.74 7.45
CA VAL A 217 9.33 -0.65 6.54
C VAL A 217 8.11 0.02 5.91
N HIS A 218 8.16 1.35 5.78
CA HIS A 218 6.98 2.16 5.52
C HIS A 218 6.73 2.43 4.03
N GLY A 219 5.44 2.53 3.68
CA GLY A 219 5.00 3.12 2.41
C GLY A 219 5.42 4.58 2.26
N ALA A 220 5.19 5.16 1.08
CA ALA A 220 5.56 6.54 0.78
C ALA A 220 4.84 7.56 1.68
N GLY A 221 5.55 8.59 2.13
CA GLY A 221 5.01 9.71 2.89
C GLY A 221 5.82 10.04 4.14
N VAL A 222 5.68 11.26 4.64
CA VAL A 222 6.43 11.79 5.78
C VAL A 222 5.61 11.66 7.05
N ARG A 223 6.13 10.94 8.04
CA ARG A 223 5.42 10.58 9.29
C ARG A 223 6.41 10.02 10.33
N SER A 224 5.92 9.85 11.55
CA SER A 224 6.59 9.08 12.61
C SER A 224 6.70 7.60 12.26
N SER A 225 7.67 6.91 12.87
CA SER A 225 7.59 5.47 13.14
C SER A 225 6.36 5.14 14.01
N TYR A 226 5.82 3.92 13.88
CA TYR A 226 4.62 3.48 14.58
C TYR A 226 4.93 2.55 15.77
N LEU A 227 5.07 3.10 16.98
CA LEU A 227 5.43 2.34 18.20
C LEU A 227 4.55 1.11 18.48
N ALA A 228 3.26 1.18 18.14
CA ALA A 228 2.33 0.06 18.35
C ALA A 228 2.67 -1.19 17.52
N VAL A 229 3.33 -1.03 16.36
CA VAL A 229 3.66 -2.14 15.47
C VAL A 229 4.76 -3.05 16.05
N PRO A 230 5.96 -2.56 16.41
CA PRO A 230 6.97 -3.41 17.03
C PRO A 230 6.51 -3.91 18.40
N ALA A 231 5.73 -3.13 19.15
CA ALA A 231 5.15 -3.58 20.41
C ALA A 231 4.21 -4.80 20.26
N ASP A 232 3.31 -4.82 19.25
CA ASP A 232 2.47 -6.01 18.97
C ASP A 232 3.33 -7.23 18.60
N TRP A 233 4.37 -7.06 17.79
CA TRP A 233 5.27 -8.18 17.44
C TRP A 233 6.07 -8.68 18.64
N ALA A 234 6.49 -7.79 19.53
CA ALA A 234 7.15 -8.16 20.77
C ALA A 234 6.24 -8.98 21.69
N THR A 235 4.94 -8.68 21.78
CA THR A 235 4.01 -9.56 22.54
C THR A 235 3.90 -10.98 21.98
N ARG A 236 4.36 -11.22 20.74
CA ARG A 236 4.36 -12.52 20.05
C ARG A 236 5.71 -13.22 20.13
N GLY A 237 6.67 -12.67 20.89
CA GLY A 237 7.98 -13.27 21.12
C GLY A 237 9.04 -12.93 20.07
N LEU A 238 8.88 -11.83 19.32
CA LEU A 238 9.90 -11.33 18.39
C LEU A 238 10.62 -10.13 19.00
N ILE A 239 11.89 -9.90 18.63
CA ILE A 239 12.45 -8.56 18.70
C ILE A 239 12.04 -7.81 17.43
N ALA A 240 11.56 -6.58 17.59
CA ALA A 240 10.85 -5.90 16.51
C ALA A 240 11.29 -4.45 16.37
N LEU A 241 11.52 -4.02 15.13
CA LEU A 241 11.86 -2.66 14.78
C LEU A 241 10.90 -2.15 13.71
N ASP A 242 10.39 -0.94 13.89
CA ASP A 242 9.70 -0.17 12.87
C ASP A 242 10.55 1.07 12.58
N ILE A 243 11.02 1.23 11.33
CA ILE A 243 11.90 2.35 10.98
C ILE A 243 11.16 3.47 10.26
N ASN A 244 11.52 4.70 10.61
CA ASN A 244 11.16 5.89 9.88
C ASN A 244 11.85 5.91 8.51
N ALA A 245 11.07 6.02 7.43
CA ALA A 245 11.59 6.00 6.06
C ALA A 245 12.62 7.10 5.76
N HIS A 246 12.56 8.22 6.47
CA HIS A 246 13.36 9.41 6.19
C HIS A 246 14.50 9.65 7.19
N GLY A 247 14.57 8.89 8.28
CA GLY A 247 15.55 9.13 9.35
C GLY A 247 15.27 10.40 10.16
N ILE A 248 14.00 10.83 10.21
CA ILE A 248 13.56 12.00 10.99
C ILE A 248 13.08 11.59 12.40
N PRO A 249 13.06 12.51 13.38
CA PRO A 249 12.62 12.22 14.74
C PRO A 249 11.19 11.65 14.81
N ASN A 250 10.97 10.73 15.75
CA ASN A 250 9.66 10.11 16.00
C ASN A 250 8.87 10.87 17.08
N GLY A 251 7.58 10.54 17.22
CA GLY A 251 6.73 11.03 18.31
C GLY A 251 6.39 12.53 18.26
N LYS A 252 6.74 13.23 17.18
CA LYS A 252 6.35 14.64 16.97
C LYS A 252 4.86 14.79 16.61
N PRO A 253 4.26 15.98 16.80
CA PRO A 253 2.89 16.27 16.36
C PRO A 253 2.71 16.14 14.84
N ALA A 254 1.46 15.97 14.37
CA ALA A 254 1.16 15.82 12.95
C ALA A 254 1.70 16.98 12.09
N ASP A 255 1.51 18.22 12.54
CA ASP A 255 1.95 19.43 11.84
C ASP A 255 3.47 19.47 11.58
N TYR A 256 4.28 18.85 12.44
CA TYR A 256 5.72 18.74 12.21
C TYR A 256 6.03 17.97 10.92
N TYR A 257 5.37 16.81 10.74
CA TYR A 257 5.56 15.98 9.55
C TYR A 257 4.93 16.59 8.30
N GLU A 258 3.76 17.24 8.47
CA GLU A 258 3.12 17.96 7.37
C GLU A 258 3.98 19.12 6.86
N ASN A 259 4.62 19.87 7.77
CA ASN A 259 5.54 20.93 7.40
C ASN A 259 6.74 20.37 6.62
N LEU A 260 7.42 19.33 7.14
CA LEU A 260 8.54 18.68 6.45
C LEU A 260 8.15 18.15 5.06
N ALA A 261 6.94 17.61 4.90
CA ALA A 261 6.42 17.14 3.61
C ALA A 261 6.28 18.28 2.59
N ARG A 262 6.00 19.50 3.04
CA ARG A 262 5.86 20.71 2.22
C ARG A 262 7.18 21.44 2.00
N THR A 263 8.17 21.23 2.88
CA THR A 263 9.50 21.87 2.82
C THR A 263 10.60 20.86 2.48
N ASP A 264 11.37 20.40 3.47
CA ASP A 264 12.65 19.69 3.31
C ASP A 264 12.53 18.36 2.57
N LEU A 265 11.36 17.71 2.66
CA LEU A 265 11.07 16.44 2.01
C LEU A 265 10.13 16.61 0.81
N ARG A 266 9.79 17.84 0.41
CA ARG A 266 9.03 18.07 -0.83
C ARG A 266 9.81 17.50 -2.02
N GLY A 267 9.10 16.73 -2.84
CA GLY A 267 9.68 16.14 -4.05
C GLY A 267 10.74 15.05 -3.81
N TYR A 268 10.92 14.55 -2.57
CA TYR A 268 11.88 13.46 -2.30
C TYR A 268 11.81 12.27 -3.27
N PRO A 269 10.63 11.85 -3.81
CA PRO A 269 10.58 10.66 -4.67
C PRO A 269 11.32 10.79 -6.00
N LYS A 270 11.69 12.01 -6.41
CA LYS A 270 12.43 12.30 -7.65
C LYS A 270 13.80 12.93 -7.42
N ARG A 271 14.14 13.23 -6.17
CA ARG A 271 15.35 13.98 -5.83
C ARG A 271 16.59 13.16 -6.22
N GLY A 272 17.47 13.76 -7.02
CA GLY A 272 18.72 13.17 -7.51
C GLY A 272 18.54 12.00 -8.49
N CYS A 273 17.36 11.82 -9.11
CA CYS A 273 17.12 10.67 -9.98
C CYS A 273 17.87 10.69 -11.33
N ASP A 274 18.65 11.73 -11.57
CA ASP A 274 19.59 11.89 -12.68
C ASP A 274 20.98 11.26 -12.40
N SER A 275 21.26 10.86 -11.16
CA SER A 275 22.49 10.14 -10.81
C SER A 275 22.27 9.00 -9.82
N ARG A 276 22.90 7.85 -10.11
CA ARG A 276 22.91 6.69 -9.21
C ARG A 276 23.54 6.98 -7.85
N ASP A 277 24.37 8.01 -7.75
CA ASP A 277 25.06 8.37 -6.51
C ASP A 277 24.28 9.38 -5.64
N THR A 278 23.31 10.10 -6.20
CA THR A 278 22.59 11.18 -5.48
C THR A 278 21.09 10.92 -5.32
N ILE A 279 20.54 9.92 -6.01
CA ILE A 279 19.13 9.58 -5.89
C ILE A 279 18.73 9.26 -4.44
N TYR A 280 17.62 9.86 -4.01
CA TYR A 280 17.16 9.84 -2.61
C TYR A 280 17.06 8.43 -1.99
N PHE A 281 16.71 7.44 -2.80
CA PHE A 281 16.51 6.07 -2.35
C PHE A 281 17.82 5.37 -1.92
N GLN A 282 19.00 5.91 -2.27
CA GLN A 282 20.29 5.40 -1.78
C GLN A 282 20.37 5.44 -0.26
N GLY A 283 20.16 6.61 0.34
CA GLY A 283 20.17 6.74 1.79
C GLY A 283 19.07 5.90 2.45
N MET A 284 17.89 5.78 1.81
CA MET A 284 16.81 4.93 2.31
C MET A 284 17.19 3.46 2.37
N PHE A 285 17.82 2.94 1.32
CA PHE A 285 18.23 1.53 1.25
C PHE A 285 19.44 1.24 2.14
N LEU A 286 20.33 2.21 2.35
CA LEU A 286 21.43 2.05 3.31
C LEU A 286 20.96 2.11 4.77
N ARG A 287 19.96 2.95 5.10
CA ARG A 287 19.29 2.91 6.41
C ARG A 287 18.65 1.55 6.69
N LEU A 288 18.10 0.91 5.66
CA LEU A 288 17.56 -0.44 5.77
C LEU A 288 18.65 -1.46 6.13
N VAL A 289 19.82 -1.42 5.48
CA VAL A 289 20.98 -2.29 5.85
C VAL A 289 21.42 -2.01 7.29
N ARG A 290 21.54 -0.73 7.68
CA ARG A 290 21.90 -0.34 9.06
C ARG A 290 20.88 -0.81 10.10
N ALA A 291 19.59 -0.81 9.77
CA ALA A 291 18.54 -1.33 10.65
C ALA A 291 18.66 -2.86 10.85
N ILE A 292 19.06 -3.58 9.80
CA ILE A 292 19.36 -5.01 9.86
C ILE A 292 20.60 -5.26 10.73
N ASP A 293 21.65 -4.45 10.60
CA ASP A 293 22.83 -4.52 11.46
C ASP A 293 22.45 -4.36 12.93
N PHE A 294 21.63 -3.36 13.26
CA PHE A 294 21.15 -3.15 14.62
C PHE A 294 20.38 -4.37 15.16
N LEU A 295 19.39 -4.89 14.42
CA LEU A 295 18.56 -6.02 14.86
C LEU A 295 19.40 -7.29 15.07
N THR A 296 20.32 -7.58 14.15
CA THR A 296 21.11 -8.81 14.17
C THR A 296 22.31 -8.74 15.13
N ALA A 297 22.60 -7.56 15.68
CA ALA A 297 23.55 -7.38 16.76
C ALA A 297 22.92 -7.51 18.16
N GLN A 298 21.59 -7.60 18.28
CA GLN A 298 20.94 -7.74 19.58
C GLN A 298 21.21 -9.14 20.17
N PRO A 299 21.58 -9.24 21.46
CA PRO A 299 21.87 -10.53 22.08
C PRO A 299 20.66 -11.46 22.11
N GLU A 300 19.44 -10.91 22.08
CA GLU A 300 18.18 -11.66 22.06
C GLU A 300 17.88 -12.30 20.70
N TRP A 301 18.52 -11.84 19.62
CA TRP A 301 18.28 -12.38 18.28
C TRP A 301 18.67 -13.86 18.21
N ASP A 302 17.81 -14.69 17.61
CA ASP A 302 18.01 -16.13 17.48
C ASP A 302 19.14 -16.55 16.51
N GLY A 303 19.81 -15.58 15.89
CA GLY A 303 20.92 -15.82 14.96
C GLY A 303 20.51 -16.34 13.58
N ARG A 304 19.21 -16.58 13.32
CA ARG A 304 18.76 -17.31 12.13
C ARG A 304 17.48 -16.79 11.48
N THR A 305 16.67 -16.00 12.17
CA THR A 305 15.37 -15.54 11.66
C THR A 305 15.30 -14.03 11.62
N LEU A 306 15.22 -13.48 10.41
CA LEU A 306 14.97 -12.06 10.20
C LEU A 306 13.91 -11.88 9.12
N ILE A 307 12.81 -11.24 9.51
CA ILE A 307 11.66 -10.97 8.65
C ILE A 307 11.65 -9.49 8.29
N VAL A 308 11.43 -9.16 7.02
CA VAL A 308 11.22 -7.76 6.60
C VAL A 308 9.87 -7.64 5.92
N PHE A 309 9.02 -6.73 6.38
CA PHE A 309 7.70 -6.52 5.77
C PHE A 309 7.33 -5.05 5.59
N GLY A 310 6.60 -4.79 4.50
CA GLY A 310 6.05 -3.47 4.23
C GLY A 310 5.10 -3.47 3.03
N GLY A 311 4.42 -2.34 2.85
CA GLY A 311 3.52 -2.11 1.73
C GLY A 311 3.94 -0.91 0.87
N SER A 312 3.63 -0.91 -0.43
CA SER A 312 3.99 0.18 -1.36
C SER A 312 5.51 0.40 -1.37
N GLN A 313 6.01 1.61 -1.08
CA GLN A 313 7.45 1.87 -0.87
C GLN A 313 8.08 0.92 0.19
N GLY A 314 7.33 0.50 1.19
CA GLY A 314 7.77 -0.50 2.17
C GLY A 314 7.90 -1.89 1.57
N GLY A 315 7.03 -2.25 0.61
CA GLY A 315 7.13 -3.50 -0.12
C GLY A 315 8.37 -3.53 -1.03
N ALA A 316 8.74 -2.39 -1.62
CA ALA A 316 10.01 -2.26 -2.32
C ALA A 316 11.19 -2.49 -1.37
N GLN A 317 11.16 -1.83 -0.20
CA GLN A 317 12.21 -1.96 0.82
C GLN A 317 12.35 -3.41 1.30
N SER A 318 11.27 -4.19 1.45
CA SER A 318 11.40 -5.59 1.85
C SER A 318 12.09 -6.44 0.78
N ILE A 319 11.81 -6.21 -0.51
CA ILE A 319 12.53 -6.86 -1.62
C ILE A 319 14.01 -6.46 -1.63
N VAL A 320 14.29 -5.16 -1.50
CA VAL A 320 15.65 -4.61 -1.43
C VAL A 320 16.42 -5.22 -0.26
N ALA A 321 15.79 -5.37 0.92
CA ALA A 321 16.40 -5.99 2.09
C ALA A 321 16.89 -7.40 1.77
N GLY A 322 16.00 -8.24 1.22
CA GLY A 322 16.33 -9.61 0.86
C GLY A 322 17.35 -9.72 -0.28
N GLY A 323 17.44 -8.72 -1.15
CA GLY A 323 18.41 -8.67 -2.25
C GLY A 323 19.78 -8.13 -1.84
N LEU A 324 19.85 -7.29 -0.81
CA LEU A 324 21.11 -6.70 -0.32
C LEU A 324 21.74 -7.47 0.83
N ASP A 325 20.94 -8.20 1.62
CA ASP A 325 21.38 -8.79 2.87
C ASP A 325 20.96 -10.27 3.01
N PRO A 326 21.93 -11.21 3.07
CA PRO A 326 21.63 -12.63 3.18
C PRO A 326 21.09 -13.05 4.55
N ARG A 327 21.13 -12.18 5.58
CA ARG A 327 20.55 -12.48 6.90
C ARG A 327 19.03 -12.47 6.87
N VAL A 328 18.41 -11.80 5.89
CA VAL A 328 16.95 -11.79 5.71
C VAL A 328 16.48 -13.16 5.25
N THR A 329 15.59 -13.78 6.03
CA THR A 329 15.09 -15.14 5.73
C THR A 329 13.65 -15.17 5.23
N TYR A 330 12.88 -14.10 5.47
CA TYR A 330 11.53 -13.96 4.93
C TYR A 330 11.20 -12.51 4.56
N ILE A 331 10.65 -12.31 3.37
CA ILE A 331 10.14 -11.01 2.94
C ILE A 331 8.63 -11.05 2.71
N VAL A 332 7.94 -10.00 3.14
CA VAL A 332 6.53 -9.78 2.82
C VAL A 332 6.39 -8.44 2.10
N ALA A 333 6.01 -8.49 0.82
CA ALA A 333 5.95 -7.34 -0.08
C ALA A 333 4.50 -7.09 -0.52
N GLY A 334 3.84 -6.13 0.12
CA GLY A 334 2.46 -5.76 -0.23
C GLY A 334 2.41 -4.65 -1.28
N VAL A 335 1.81 -4.90 -2.46
CA VAL A 335 1.73 -3.93 -3.59
C VAL A 335 3.02 -3.12 -3.76
N PRO A 336 4.17 -3.80 -3.94
CA PRO A 336 5.47 -3.15 -3.87
C PRO A 336 5.60 -2.04 -4.94
N ALA A 337 6.02 -0.86 -4.49
CA ALA A 337 6.42 0.23 -5.35
C ALA A 337 7.84 -0.04 -5.91
N LEU A 338 8.40 0.93 -6.64
CA LEU A 338 9.76 0.91 -7.20
C LEU A 338 10.06 -0.34 -8.05
N CYS A 339 9.02 -1.02 -8.53
CA CYS A 339 9.15 -2.18 -9.39
C CYS A 339 8.97 -1.73 -10.84
N ASP A 340 9.83 -2.24 -11.72
CA ASP A 340 9.76 -2.06 -13.16
C ASP A 340 9.76 -0.57 -13.57
N ASN A 341 10.66 0.21 -12.97
CA ASN A 341 10.78 1.67 -13.11
C ASN A 341 10.92 2.11 -14.58
N THR A 342 11.41 1.22 -15.45
CA THR A 342 11.60 1.44 -16.88
C THR A 342 10.49 0.83 -17.75
N GLY A 343 9.40 0.34 -17.16
CA GLY A 343 8.27 -0.30 -17.85
C GLY A 343 7.69 0.50 -19.02
N VAL A 344 7.79 1.83 -19.00
CA VAL A 344 7.31 2.69 -20.10
C VAL A 344 8.05 2.40 -21.42
N LEU A 345 9.32 1.99 -21.38
CA LEU A 345 10.13 1.70 -22.57
C LEU A 345 9.62 0.46 -23.32
N VAL A 346 8.87 -0.41 -22.62
CA VAL A 346 8.23 -1.61 -23.16
C VAL A 346 6.70 -1.50 -23.14
N ASN A 347 6.16 -0.28 -23.22
CA ASN A 347 4.72 0.00 -23.29
C ASN A 347 3.93 -0.63 -22.14
N ARG A 348 4.41 -0.43 -20.90
CA ARG A 348 3.82 -0.98 -19.69
C ARG A 348 3.73 0.07 -18.59
N GLN A 349 2.74 -0.08 -17.72
CA GLN A 349 2.65 0.69 -16.48
C GLN A 349 3.70 0.23 -15.45
N ARG A 350 4.16 1.16 -14.61
CA ARG A 350 5.21 0.94 -13.61
C ARG A 350 4.76 1.27 -12.20
N GLY A 351 5.53 0.81 -11.22
CA GLY A 351 5.33 1.17 -9.83
C GLY A 351 5.57 2.66 -9.55
N TRP A 352 4.97 3.16 -8.47
CA TRP A 352 5.37 4.45 -7.88
C TRP A 352 6.89 4.44 -7.61
N PRO A 353 7.65 5.52 -7.82
CA PRO A 353 7.19 6.89 -8.04
C PRO A 353 6.99 7.27 -9.50
N LYS A 354 7.12 6.33 -10.45
CA LYS A 354 7.01 6.58 -11.91
C LYS A 354 8.05 7.58 -12.41
N PHE A 355 9.35 7.29 -12.25
CA PHE A 355 10.49 8.21 -12.54
C PHE A 355 10.41 8.90 -13.91
N LEU A 356 10.18 8.11 -14.93
CA LEU A 356 10.04 8.57 -16.31
C LEU A 356 8.63 9.14 -16.58
N PRO A 357 8.45 9.99 -17.60
CA PRO A 357 7.12 10.38 -18.08
C PRO A 357 6.32 9.16 -18.59
N ASN A 358 5.01 9.33 -18.78
CA ASN A 358 4.13 8.24 -19.22
C ASN A 358 4.21 7.97 -20.73
N ASN A 359 4.76 8.91 -21.51
CA ASN A 359 5.00 8.76 -22.93
C ASN A 359 6.39 8.13 -23.16
N LYS A 360 6.47 7.11 -24.02
CA LYS A 360 7.71 6.38 -24.31
C LYS A 360 8.76 7.28 -24.97
N GLU A 361 8.38 8.05 -25.98
CA GLU A 361 9.30 8.95 -26.71
C GLU A 361 9.84 10.06 -25.80
N GLU A 362 9.04 10.56 -24.86
CA GLU A 362 9.51 11.51 -23.84
C GLU A 362 10.46 10.84 -22.83
N ALA A 363 10.19 9.59 -22.46
CA ALA A 363 11.03 8.84 -21.53
C ALA A 363 12.41 8.55 -22.13
N GLU A 364 12.47 8.18 -23.41
CA GLU A 364 13.71 7.91 -24.14
C GLU A 364 14.64 9.13 -24.21
N LYS A 365 14.12 10.35 -24.04
CA LYS A 365 14.92 11.59 -23.95
C LYS A 365 15.62 11.78 -22.60
N LEU A 366 15.44 10.86 -21.64
CA LEU A 366 16.02 10.92 -20.29
C LEU A 366 16.99 9.75 -20.01
N PRO A 367 18.04 9.54 -20.82
CA PRO A 367 18.92 8.37 -20.69
C PRO A 367 19.61 8.26 -19.33
N GLN A 368 19.96 9.39 -18.70
CA GLN A 368 20.57 9.42 -17.36
C GLN A 368 19.61 8.94 -16.27
N VAL A 369 18.33 9.31 -16.36
CA VAL A 369 17.30 8.84 -15.42
C VAL A 369 17.00 7.37 -15.66
N ILE A 370 16.90 6.93 -16.91
CA ILE A 370 16.73 5.51 -17.28
C ILE A 370 17.84 4.67 -16.63
N GLU A 371 19.10 5.08 -16.79
CA GLU A 371 20.22 4.34 -16.22
C GLU A 371 20.19 4.34 -14.69
N THR A 372 20.00 5.52 -14.08
CA THR A 372 19.97 5.68 -12.62
C THR A 372 18.92 4.79 -11.98
N VAL A 373 17.68 4.78 -12.48
CA VAL A 373 16.56 4.11 -11.79
C VAL A 373 16.65 2.59 -11.84
N ARG A 374 17.47 2.02 -12.73
CA ARG A 374 17.75 0.57 -12.78
C ARG A 374 18.52 0.10 -11.54
N TYR A 375 19.36 0.93 -10.92
CA TYR A 375 20.06 0.57 -9.67
C TYR A 375 19.13 0.56 -8.45
N TYR A 376 17.95 1.17 -8.58
CA TYR A 376 16.96 1.35 -7.51
C TYR A 376 15.63 0.65 -7.79
N ASP A 377 15.61 -0.21 -8.82
CA ASP A 377 14.45 -1.01 -9.19
C ASP A 377 14.40 -2.27 -8.33
N ALA A 378 13.34 -2.41 -7.52
CA ALA A 378 13.10 -3.57 -6.67
C ALA A 378 13.09 -4.88 -7.47
N MET A 379 12.70 -4.85 -8.75
CA MET A 379 12.78 -5.99 -9.66
C MET A 379 14.22 -6.50 -9.87
N ASN A 380 15.21 -5.62 -9.85
CA ASN A 380 16.62 -6.00 -10.01
C ASN A 380 17.19 -6.59 -8.72
N PHE A 381 16.78 -6.07 -7.54
CA PHE A 381 17.10 -6.70 -6.25
C PHE A 381 16.47 -8.09 -6.11
N ALA A 382 15.26 -8.29 -6.64
CA ALA A 382 14.54 -9.56 -6.56
C ALA A 382 15.36 -10.77 -7.06
N THR A 383 16.20 -10.56 -8.08
CA THR A 383 17.11 -11.59 -8.63
C THR A 383 18.12 -12.15 -7.62
N ARG A 384 18.36 -11.42 -6.53
CA ARG A 384 19.32 -11.77 -5.46
C ARG A 384 18.63 -12.26 -4.18
N VAL A 385 17.29 -12.24 -4.14
CA VAL A 385 16.53 -12.65 -2.94
C VAL A 385 16.58 -14.16 -2.78
N LYS A 386 17.31 -14.61 -1.75
CA LYS A 386 17.33 -16.02 -1.31
C LYS A 386 16.26 -16.34 -0.26
N ALA A 387 15.71 -15.32 0.38
CA ALA A 387 14.64 -15.43 1.37
C ALA A 387 13.38 -16.08 0.78
N ARG A 388 12.59 -16.74 1.64
CA ARG A 388 11.20 -17.06 1.30
C ARG A 388 10.43 -15.75 1.12
N ALA A 389 9.46 -15.72 0.22
CA ALA A 389 8.75 -14.48 -0.11
C ALA A 389 7.23 -14.64 -0.15
N TYR A 390 6.52 -13.63 0.34
CA TYR A 390 5.07 -13.51 0.18
C TYR A 390 4.72 -12.14 -0.41
N PHE A 391 4.03 -12.15 -1.54
CA PHE A 391 3.61 -10.96 -2.25
C PHE A 391 2.09 -10.76 -2.13
N ARG A 392 1.65 -9.50 -2.18
CA ARG A 392 0.25 -9.17 -2.46
C ARG A 392 0.19 -8.22 -3.64
N VAL A 393 -0.75 -8.47 -4.54
CA VAL A 393 -0.99 -7.63 -5.72
C VAL A 393 -2.47 -7.29 -5.81
N GLY A 394 -2.80 -6.07 -6.24
CA GLY A 394 -4.16 -5.66 -6.57
C GLY A 394 -4.29 -5.52 -8.08
N PHE A 395 -5.25 -6.22 -8.70
CA PHE A 395 -5.37 -6.23 -10.17
C PHE A 395 -5.86 -4.90 -10.74
N ILE A 396 -6.40 -4.02 -9.90
CA ILE A 396 -6.84 -2.66 -10.28
C ILE A 396 -5.97 -1.58 -9.65
N ASP A 397 -4.76 -1.92 -9.18
CA ASP A 397 -3.83 -0.95 -8.61
C ASP A 397 -3.20 -0.08 -9.70
N GLN A 398 -3.56 1.21 -9.75
CA GLN A 398 -3.01 2.17 -10.73
C GLN A 398 -1.76 2.91 -10.20
N THR A 399 -1.41 2.72 -8.92
CA THR A 399 -0.23 3.30 -8.27
C THR A 399 0.96 2.37 -8.39
N CYS A 400 0.78 1.09 -8.02
CA CYS A 400 1.76 0.03 -8.15
C CYS A 400 1.17 -1.06 -9.05
N ALA A 401 1.27 -0.84 -10.36
CA ALA A 401 0.58 -1.66 -11.36
C ALA A 401 0.88 -3.15 -11.20
N PRO A 402 -0.12 -4.02 -11.38
CA PRO A 402 0.07 -5.46 -11.19
C PRO A 402 1.14 -6.01 -12.13
N THR A 403 1.29 -5.49 -13.36
CA THR A 403 2.40 -5.92 -14.23
C THR A 403 3.77 -5.60 -13.62
N SER A 404 3.92 -4.45 -12.94
CA SER A 404 5.19 -4.11 -12.26
C SER A 404 5.48 -5.01 -11.05
N VAL A 405 4.45 -5.38 -10.29
CA VAL A 405 4.57 -6.30 -9.15
C VAL A 405 4.98 -7.70 -9.63
N TYR A 406 4.34 -8.19 -10.70
CA TYR A 406 4.69 -9.48 -11.30
C TYR A 406 6.08 -9.48 -11.94
N ALA A 407 6.53 -8.38 -12.55
CA ALA A 407 7.90 -8.27 -13.06
C ALA A 407 8.94 -8.49 -11.93
N ALA A 408 8.71 -7.92 -10.75
CA ALA A 408 9.54 -8.19 -9.59
C ALA A 408 9.36 -9.62 -9.06
N TYR A 409 8.13 -10.08 -8.84
CA TYR A 409 7.84 -11.42 -8.32
C TYR A 409 8.43 -12.55 -9.19
N ASN A 410 8.32 -12.44 -10.52
CA ASN A 410 8.80 -13.45 -11.45
C ASN A 410 10.33 -13.58 -11.42
N ASN A 411 11.05 -12.49 -11.10
CA ASN A 411 12.51 -12.47 -10.96
C ASN A 411 13.06 -13.12 -9.69
N LEU A 412 12.23 -13.41 -8.67
CA LEU A 412 12.72 -14.12 -7.48
C LEU A 412 13.08 -15.58 -7.83
N PRO A 413 14.29 -16.06 -7.49
CA PRO A 413 14.68 -17.45 -7.76
C PRO A 413 14.15 -18.45 -6.72
N GLY A 414 13.78 -17.97 -5.52
CA GLY A 414 13.45 -18.81 -4.37
C GLY A 414 11.97 -19.14 -4.19
N GLN A 415 11.66 -19.75 -3.04
CA GLN A 415 10.29 -20.07 -2.62
C GLN A 415 9.45 -18.81 -2.45
N LYS A 416 8.37 -18.70 -3.21
CA LYS A 416 7.57 -17.47 -3.31
C LYS A 416 6.09 -17.75 -3.48
N GLU A 417 5.27 -17.00 -2.77
CA GLU A 417 3.80 -17.02 -2.88
C GLU A 417 3.28 -15.64 -3.23
N ILE A 418 2.15 -15.56 -3.94
CA ILE A 418 1.50 -14.29 -4.25
C ILE A 418 -0.01 -14.39 -4.03
N TYR A 419 -0.56 -13.41 -3.29
CA TYR A 419 -1.99 -13.25 -3.10
C TYR A 419 -2.55 -12.22 -4.07
N ASN A 420 -3.41 -12.69 -4.97
CA ASN A 420 -4.15 -11.88 -5.93
C ASN A 420 -5.40 -11.28 -5.27
N ASP A 421 -5.31 -10.02 -4.86
CA ASP A 421 -6.44 -9.26 -4.32
C ASP A 421 -7.21 -8.57 -5.48
N ILE A 422 -7.86 -9.40 -6.29
CA ILE A 422 -8.39 -9.07 -7.63
C ILE A 422 -9.20 -7.78 -7.64
N ALA A 423 -10.15 -7.63 -6.71
CA ALA A 423 -11.08 -6.49 -6.67
C ALA A 423 -10.49 -5.23 -6.02
N LYS A 424 -9.18 -5.18 -5.74
CA LYS A 424 -8.57 -4.11 -4.96
C LYS A 424 -7.45 -3.40 -5.72
N GLY A 425 -7.35 -2.10 -5.46
CA GLY A 425 -6.27 -1.26 -5.94
C GLY A 425 -5.18 -1.09 -4.89
N HIS A 426 -4.63 0.12 -4.82
CA HIS A 426 -3.48 0.42 -3.95
C HIS A 426 -3.77 0.31 -2.46
N ARG A 427 -4.98 0.72 -2.03
CA ARG A 427 -5.36 0.64 -0.63
C ARG A 427 -5.69 -0.80 -0.27
N SER A 428 -5.20 -1.24 0.89
CA SER A 428 -5.47 -2.55 1.45
C SER A 428 -6.96 -2.73 1.74
N SER A 429 -7.47 -3.93 1.46
CA SER A 429 -8.66 -4.48 2.12
C SER A 429 -8.27 -4.98 3.53
N PRO A 430 -9.08 -5.78 4.25
CA PRO A 430 -8.59 -6.58 5.38
C PRO A 430 -7.35 -7.46 5.06
N ALA A 431 -6.80 -7.43 3.84
CA ALA A 431 -5.49 -7.95 3.44
C ALA A 431 -4.29 -7.56 4.34
N ALA A 432 -4.36 -6.53 5.19
CA ALA A 432 -3.37 -6.35 6.26
C ALA A 432 -3.30 -7.59 7.18
N LEU A 433 -4.44 -8.27 7.40
CA LEU A 433 -4.47 -9.58 8.06
C LEU A 433 -3.75 -10.65 7.26
N LYS A 434 -3.76 -10.62 5.91
CA LYS A 434 -3.07 -11.63 5.09
C LYS A 434 -1.56 -11.54 5.23
N ALA A 435 -0.99 -10.33 5.21
CA ALA A 435 0.44 -10.13 5.46
C ALA A 435 0.85 -10.63 6.87
N LYS A 436 0.08 -10.25 7.90
CA LYS A 436 0.29 -10.73 9.27
C LYS A 436 0.16 -12.26 9.36
N ASN A 437 -0.85 -12.84 8.73
CA ASN A 437 -1.08 -14.28 8.73
C ASN A 437 0.04 -15.03 8.01
N ALA A 438 0.58 -14.49 6.92
CA ALA A 438 1.73 -15.06 6.22
C ALA A 438 2.98 -15.09 7.12
N ILE A 439 3.22 -14.02 7.89
CA ILE A 439 4.31 -13.97 8.89
C ILE A 439 4.08 -15.00 9.99
N LEU A 440 2.87 -15.06 10.56
CA LEU A 440 2.53 -16.02 11.61
C LEU A 440 2.61 -17.47 11.12
N ALA A 441 2.22 -17.73 9.87
CA ALA A 441 2.36 -19.04 9.24
C ALA A 441 3.83 -19.41 9.05
N TYR A 442 4.66 -18.48 8.55
CA TYR A 442 6.10 -18.68 8.43
C TYR A 442 6.75 -18.99 9.79
N LEU A 443 6.45 -18.21 10.84
CA LEU A 443 6.97 -18.44 12.18
C LEU A 443 6.58 -19.82 12.74
N LYS A 444 5.39 -20.34 12.40
CA LYS A 444 4.99 -21.71 12.77
C LYS A 444 5.83 -22.78 12.09
N THR A 445 6.39 -22.52 10.90
CA THR A 445 7.29 -23.46 10.20
C THR A 445 8.71 -23.50 10.78
N LEU A 446 9.05 -22.62 11.71
CA LEU A 446 10.37 -22.54 12.35
C LEU A 446 10.46 -23.24 13.72
N LYS A 447 9.30 -23.68 14.23
CA LYS A 447 9.14 -24.52 15.42
C LYS A 447 9.11 -25.96 14.99
#